data_AF-A0A3B8YEQ7-F1
#
_entry.id   AF-A0A3B8YEQ7-F1
#
_cell.length_a   1.000
_cell.length_b   1.000
_cell.length_c   1.000
_cell.angle_alpha   90.00
_cell.angle_beta   90.00
_cell.angle_gamma   90.00
#
_symmetry.space_group_name_H-M   'P 1'
#
loop_
_entity.id
_entity.type
_entity.pdbx_description
1 polymer ?
#
loop_
_entity_poly.entity_id
_entity_poly.type
_entity_poly.pdbx_seq_one_letter_code
_entity_poly.pdbx_strand_id
1 'polypeptide(L)'
;MSSSALKARIAQIRSQGIVAPPNTWIGTTSITKKNGKRYTYYRLMKAVPSTPTEDNPKPSPKTKMVKYLGSKDSRAYQEMKKAIVRRNEIARLLKKLQALDKQVSVDQSQKRKSKQPALTTLVMELVTQVQQLQTEMESLKRQLKTQLSTSEL
;
A
#
# COMPACT_ATOMS: atom_id res chain seq x y z
N MET A 1 9.00 -16.20 6.72
CA MET A 1 10.24 -15.50 6.28
C MET A 1 10.23 -14.09 6.85
N SER A 2 11.34 -13.63 7.42
CA SER A 2 11.48 -12.28 7.96
C SER A 2 11.67 -11.23 6.84
N SER A 3 11.39 -9.96 7.14
CA SER A 3 11.59 -8.84 6.19
C SER A 3 13.05 -8.78 5.69
N SER A 4 14.02 -9.01 6.58
CA SER A 4 15.45 -9.08 6.23
C SER A 4 15.75 -10.21 5.21
N ALA A 5 15.20 -11.40 5.43
CA ALA A 5 15.37 -12.53 4.51
C ALA A 5 14.79 -12.25 3.11
N LEU A 6 13.63 -11.57 3.04
CA LEU A 6 13.04 -11.16 1.74
C LEU A 6 13.93 -10.15 1.01
N LYS A 7 14.48 -9.15 1.72
CA LYS A 7 15.39 -8.16 1.13
C LYS A 7 16.68 -8.82 0.62
N ALA A 8 17.28 -9.72 1.40
CA ALA A 8 18.46 -10.48 0.99
C ALA A 8 18.18 -11.32 -0.26
N ARG A 9 17.02 -11.97 -0.33
CA ARG A 9 16.63 -12.76 -1.51
C ARG A 9 16.44 -11.90 -2.76
N ILE A 10 15.84 -10.70 -2.63
CA ILE A 10 15.71 -9.75 -3.75
C ILE A 10 17.10 -9.32 -4.25
N ALA A 11 18.04 -9.01 -3.34
CA ALA A 11 19.40 -8.65 -3.70
C ALA A 11 20.12 -9.80 -4.43
N GLN A 12 19.96 -11.04 -3.95
CA GLN A 12 20.50 -12.23 -4.59
C GLN A 12 19.95 -12.42 -6.02
N ILE A 13 18.64 -12.24 -6.24
CA ILE A 13 18.06 -12.37 -7.58
C ILE A 13 18.57 -11.26 -8.52
N ARG A 14 18.79 -10.06 -8.00
CA ARG A 14 19.36 -8.94 -8.76
C ARG A 14 20.83 -9.18 -9.14
N SER A 15 21.61 -9.87 -8.29
CA SER A 15 23.01 -10.20 -8.60
C SER A 15 23.17 -11.36 -9.59
N GLN A 16 22.16 -12.23 -9.73
CA GLN A 16 22.16 -13.34 -10.70
C GLN A 16 22.13 -12.91 -12.18
N GLY A 17 21.95 -11.62 -12.46
CA GLY A 17 22.06 -11.06 -13.80
C GLY A 17 20.96 -10.07 -14.14
N ILE A 18 20.78 -9.83 -15.43
CA ILE A 18 19.88 -8.79 -15.93
C ILE A 18 18.44 -9.07 -15.51
N VAL A 19 17.77 -8.03 -15.01
CA VAL A 19 16.34 -8.00 -14.69
C VAL A 19 15.63 -7.21 -15.78
N ALA A 20 14.53 -7.76 -16.31
CA ALA A 20 13.81 -7.09 -17.38
C ALA A 20 13.17 -5.77 -16.91
N PRO A 21 13.07 -4.74 -17.77
CA PRO A 21 12.43 -3.48 -17.40
C PRO A 21 10.95 -3.67 -17.00
N PRO A 22 10.38 -2.73 -16.22
CA PRO A 22 8.97 -2.79 -15.84
C PRO A 22 8.05 -2.71 -17.06
N ASN A 23 6.88 -3.34 -16.97
CA ASN A 23 5.83 -3.34 -18.00
C ASN A 23 6.30 -3.82 -19.39
N THR A 24 7.23 -4.77 -19.40
CA THR A 24 7.74 -5.40 -20.63
C THR A 24 7.29 -6.85 -20.77
N TRP A 25 7.14 -7.31 -22.02
CA TRP A 25 6.87 -8.71 -22.35
C TRP A 25 7.52 -9.07 -23.69
N ILE A 26 7.65 -10.37 -23.98
CA ILE A 26 8.11 -10.81 -25.28
C ILE A 26 6.91 -10.97 -26.20
N GLY A 27 6.86 -10.16 -27.26
CA GLY A 27 5.92 -10.30 -28.37
C GLY A 27 6.50 -11.14 -29.50
N THR A 28 5.61 -11.67 -30.33
CA THR A 28 5.96 -12.44 -31.52
C THR A 28 5.42 -11.79 -32.79
N THR A 29 6.11 -12.01 -33.90
CA THR A 29 5.63 -11.70 -35.25
C THR A 29 5.98 -12.88 -36.13
N SER A 30 5.01 -13.41 -36.87
CA SER A 30 5.26 -14.49 -37.84
C SER A 30 5.10 -13.95 -39.26
N ILE A 31 6.04 -14.30 -40.14
CA ILE A 31 6.02 -13.93 -41.55
C ILE A 31 6.11 -15.20 -42.37
N THR A 32 5.15 -15.39 -43.28
CA THR A 32 5.16 -16.48 -44.26
C THR A 32 5.76 -15.95 -45.56
N LYS A 33 6.83 -16.58 -46.05
CA LYS A 33 7.48 -16.21 -47.32
C LYS A 33 6.75 -16.88 -48.50
N LYS A 34 7.00 -16.39 -49.73
CA LYS A 34 6.42 -16.93 -50.96
C LYS A 34 6.67 -18.44 -51.18
N ASN A 35 7.73 -18.98 -50.57
CA ASN A 35 8.07 -20.41 -50.60
C ASN A 35 7.33 -21.24 -49.53
N GLY A 36 6.30 -20.68 -48.87
CA GLY A 36 5.52 -21.36 -47.82
C GLY A 36 6.21 -21.46 -46.45
N LYS A 37 7.51 -21.14 -46.33
CA LYS A 37 8.22 -21.22 -45.06
C LYS A 37 7.79 -20.08 -44.12
N ARG A 38 7.45 -20.43 -42.87
CA ARG A 38 7.04 -19.49 -41.81
C ARG A 38 8.21 -19.20 -40.87
N TYR A 39 8.52 -17.92 -40.69
CA TYR A 39 9.54 -17.44 -39.77
C TYR A 39 8.89 -16.69 -38.62
N THR A 40 9.19 -17.10 -37.38
CA THR A 40 8.70 -16.43 -36.18
C THR A 40 9.84 -15.65 -35.52
N TYR A 41 9.60 -14.37 -35.30
CA TYR A 41 10.52 -13.45 -34.70
C TYR A 41 10.00 -12.96 -33.36
N TYR A 42 10.92 -12.80 -32.41
CA TYR A 42 10.63 -12.39 -31.05
C TYR A 42 11.18 -10.99 -30.80
N ARG A 43 10.41 -10.19 -30.07
CA ARG A 43 10.72 -8.79 -29.76
C ARG A 43 10.32 -8.47 -28.32
N LEU A 44 11.14 -7.68 -27.64
CA LEU A 44 10.79 -7.12 -26.36
C LEU A 44 9.86 -5.93 -26.59
N MET A 45 8.67 -6.00 -26.02
CA MET A 45 7.64 -4.96 -26.06
C MET A 45 7.54 -4.28 -24.70
N LYS A 46 7.07 -3.03 -24.68
CA LYS A 46 6.79 -2.26 -23.47
C LYS A 46 5.46 -1.53 -23.61
N ALA A 47 4.68 -1.52 -22.54
CA ALA A 47 3.51 -0.65 -22.42
C ALA A 47 3.96 0.75 -22.02
N VAL A 48 3.58 1.74 -22.81
CA VAL A 48 3.85 3.17 -22.58
C VAL A 48 2.52 3.86 -22.32
N PRO A 49 2.40 4.66 -21.24
CA PRO A 49 1.18 5.42 -20.98
C PRO A 49 0.91 6.37 -22.15
N SER A 50 -0.35 6.45 -22.55
CA SER A 50 -0.82 7.42 -23.53
C SER A 50 -1.18 8.72 -22.80
N THR A 51 -0.90 9.86 -23.42
CA THR A 51 -1.30 11.18 -22.91
C THR A 51 -2.82 11.32 -22.98
N PRO A 52 -3.52 11.65 -21.89
CA PRO A 52 -4.94 11.98 -21.92
C PRO A 52 -5.21 13.17 -22.84
N THR A 53 -6.33 13.13 -23.55
CA THR A 53 -6.86 14.24 -24.36
C THR A 53 -8.30 14.52 -23.95
N GLU A 54 -8.84 15.70 -24.26
CA GLU A 54 -10.23 16.07 -23.90
C GLU A 54 -11.24 15.03 -24.42
N ASP A 55 -11.05 14.53 -25.64
CA ASP A 55 -11.89 13.48 -26.24
C ASP A 55 -11.68 12.07 -25.64
N ASN A 56 -10.57 11.85 -24.93
CA ASN A 56 -10.25 10.56 -24.33
C ASN A 56 -9.45 10.72 -23.02
N PRO A 57 -10.14 10.89 -21.89
CA PRO A 57 -9.50 11.13 -20.60
C PRO A 57 -8.79 9.88 -20.03
N LYS A 58 -9.07 8.68 -20.55
CA LYS A 58 -8.44 7.43 -20.08
C LYS A 58 -7.97 6.57 -21.25
N PRO A 59 -6.96 7.03 -22.00
CA PRO A 59 -6.50 6.32 -23.18
C PRO A 59 -5.81 5.00 -22.81
N SER A 60 -6.05 3.95 -23.59
CA SER A 60 -5.35 2.68 -23.44
C SER A 60 -3.84 2.86 -23.64
N PRO A 61 -2.99 2.15 -22.88
CA PRO A 61 -1.54 2.21 -23.07
C PRO A 61 -1.12 1.82 -24.49
N LYS A 62 -0.22 2.58 -25.10
CA LYS A 62 0.38 2.25 -26.39
C LYS A 62 1.45 1.18 -26.20
N THR A 63 1.48 0.21 -27.10
CA THR A 63 2.53 -0.81 -27.11
C THR A 63 3.68 -0.34 -28.00
N LYS A 64 4.90 -0.26 -27.46
CA LYS A 64 6.11 0.06 -28.23
C LYS A 64 7.10 -1.09 -28.21
N MET A 65 7.79 -1.32 -29.32
CA MET A 65 8.92 -2.25 -29.37
C MET A 65 10.15 -1.59 -28.74
N VAL A 66 10.80 -2.30 -27.83
CA VAL A 66 12.05 -1.85 -27.18
C VAL A 66 13.27 -2.40 -27.89
N LYS A 67 13.26 -3.72 -28.16
CA LYS A 67 14.43 -4.41 -28.72
C LYS A 67 14.02 -5.63 -29.50
N TYR A 68 14.68 -5.86 -30.63
CA TYR A 68 14.55 -7.10 -31.37
C TYR A 68 15.35 -8.22 -30.68
N LEU A 69 14.72 -9.38 -30.47
CA LEU A 69 15.35 -10.51 -29.78
C LEU A 69 15.80 -11.60 -30.76
N GLY A 70 15.27 -11.64 -31.99
CA GLY A 70 15.65 -12.65 -32.97
C GLY A 70 14.73 -13.86 -32.94
N SER A 71 15.30 -15.06 -33.11
CA SER A 71 14.57 -16.33 -33.06
C SER A 71 14.49 -16.88 -31.62
N LYS A 72 13.72 -17.96 -31.45
CA LYS A 72 13.56 -18.66 -30.17
C LYS A 72 14.89 -19.16 -29.58
N ASP A 73 15.84 -19.52 -30.43
CA ASP A 73 17.11 -20.13 -30.03
C ASP A 73 18.21 -19.08 -29.84
N SER A 74 17.92 -17.81 -30.15
CA SER A 74 18.86 -16.72 -29.95
C SER A 74 19.18 -16.53 -28.46
N ARG A 75 20.46 -16.24 -28.17
CA ARG A 75 20.92 -15.92 -26.80
C ARG A 75 20.14 -14.73 -26.21
N ALA A 76 19.84 -13.72 -27.03
CA ALA A 76 19.09 -12.54 -26.61
C ALA A 76 17.67 -12.88 -26.13
N TYR A 77 16.95 -13.77 -26.83
CA TYR A 77 15.63 -14.23 -26.41
C TYR A 77 15.70 -15.01 -25.09
N GLN A 78 16.62 -15.97 -24.98
CA GLN A 78 16.74 -16.82 -23.80
C GLN A 78 17.12 -16.01 -22.55
N GLU A 79 18.06 -15.09 -22.67
CA GLU A 79 18.47 -14.21 -21.56
C GLU A 79 17.33 -13.27 -21.15
N MET A 80 16.58 -12.72 -22.10
CA MET A 80 15.43 -11.87 -21.79
C MET A 80 14.29 -12.66 -21.12
N LYS A 81 14.06 -13.92 -21.53
CA LYS A 81 13.09 -14.80 -20.88
C LYS A 81 13.46 -15.01 -19.40
N LYS A 82 14.73 -15.31 -19.10
CA LYS A 82 15.23 -15.42 -17.72
C LYS A 82 15.09 -14.08 -16.97
N ALA A 83 15.40 -12.96 -17.63
CA ALA A 83 15.29 -11.63 -17.03
C ALA A 83 13.86 -11.26 -16.62
N ILE A 84 12.85 -11.66 -17.41
CA ILE A 84 11.43 -11.49 -17.07
C ILE A 84 11.04 -12.37 -15.87
N VAL A 85 11.52 -13.61 -15.81
CA VAL A 85 11.27 -14.50 -14.66
C VAL A 85 11.84 -13.88 -13.39
N ARG A 86 13.10 -13.39 -13.42
CA ARG A 86 13.72 -12.69 -12.27
C ARG A 86 12.87 -11.48 -11.85
N ARG A 87 12.42 -10.66 -12.80
CA ARG A 87 11.57 -9.49 -12.52
C ARG A 87 10.27 -9.89 -11.82
N ASN A 88 9.59 -10.92 -12.32
CA ASN A 88 8.32 -11.37 -11.76
C ASN A 88 8.49 -11.91 -10.33
N GLU A 89 9.59 -12.64 -10.09
CA GLU A 89 9.92 -13.12 -8.75
C GLU A 89 10.22 -11.97 -7.78
N ILE A 90 11.01 -10.98 -8.21
CA ILE A 90 11.25 -9.76 -7.43
C ILE A 90 9.93 -9.05 -7.10
N ALA A 91 9.03 -8.90 -8.08
CA ALA A 91 7.73 -8.26 -7.86
C ALA A 91 6.88 -9.02 -6.85
N ARG A 92 6.90 -10.37 -6.88
CA ARG A 92 6.22 -11.22 -5.89
C ARG A 92 6.79 -11.02 -4.49
N LEU A 93 8.11 -10.98 -4.34
CA LEU A 93 8.78 -10.77 -3.05
C LEU A 93 8.52 -9.36 -2.50
N LEU A 94 8.52 -8.33 -3.35
CA LEU A 94 8.18 -6.96 -2.95
C LEU A 94 6.74 -6.86 -2.44
N LYS A 95 5.77 -7.53 -3.09
CA LYS A 95 4.39 -7.59 -2.59
C LYS A 95 4.30 -8.23 -1.21
N LYS A 96 5.06 -9.29 -0.94
CA LYS A 96 5.13 -9.93 0.38
C LYS A 96 5.72 -9.00 1.43
N LEU A 97 6.78 -8.27 1.07
CA LEU A 97 7.39 -7.28 1.96
C LEU A 97 6.40 -6.16 2.30
N GLN A 98 5.68 -5.63 1.30
CA GLN A 98 4.65 -4.62 1.53
C GLN A 98 3.50 -5.13 2.42
N ALA A 99 3.12 -6.40 2.29
CA ALA A 99 2.09 -6.99 3.15
C ALA A 99 2.54 -7.08 4.61
N LEU A 100 3.80 -7.47 4.86
CA LEU A 100 4.38 -7.49 6.20
C LEU A 100 4.46 -6.08 6.82
N ASP A 101 4.89 -5.08 6.05
CA ASP A 101 4.96 -3.69 6.54
C ASP A 101 3.56 -3.15 6.91
N LYS A 102 2.54 -3.51 6.14
CA LYS A 102 1.13 -3.18 6.44
C LYS A 102 0.65 -3.87 7.72
N GLN A 103 0.97 -5.15 7.92
CA GLN A 103 0.60 -5.87 9.15
C GLN A 103 1.23 -5.22 10.38
N VAL A 104 2.52 -4.91 10.34
CA VAL A 104 3.21 -4.20 11.44
C VAL A 104 2.57 -2.84 11.72
N SER A 105 2.20 -2.10 10.67
CA SER A 105 1.53 -0.80 10.80
C SER A 105 0.13 -0.92 11.39
N VAL A 106 -0.63 -1.95 11.00
CA VAL A 106 -1.97 -2.24 11.57
C VAL A 106 -1.84 -2.66 13.04
N ASP A 107 -0.91 -3.54 13.37
CA ASP A 107 -0.67 -3.98 14.75
C ASP A 107 -0.23 -2.81 15.66
N GLN A 108 0.59 -1.88 15.15
CA GLN A 108 0.93 -0.65 15.84
C GLN A 108 -0.28 0.28 16.00
N SER A 109 -1.14 0.39 14.99
CA SER A 109 -2.35 1.20 15.05
C SER A 109 -3.41 0.63 15.99
N GLN A 110 -3.52 -0.70 16.10
CA GLN A 110 -4.40 -1.39 17.03
C GLN A 110 -3.87 -1.30 18.46
N LYS A 111 -2.56 -1.41 18.67
CA LYS A 111 -1.94 -1.12 19.98
C LYS A 111 -2.17 0.32 20.45
N ARG A 112 -2.29 1.29 19.53
CA ARG A 112 -2.66 2.69 19.86
C ARG A 112 -4.15 2.91 20.12
N LYS A 113 -5.02 1.93 19.80
CA LYS A 113 -6.45 1.94 20.17
C LYS A 113 -6.72 1.23 21.50
N SER A 114 -5.73 1.13 22.38
CA SER A 114 -6.00 0.77 23.77
C SER A 114 -6.73 1.94 24.44
N LYS A 115 -8.04 1.73 24.64
CA LYS A 115 -8.96 2.30 25.64
C LYS A 115 -8.47 3.57 26.33
N GLN A 116 -9.27 4.65 26.25
CA GLN A 116 -9.12 5.79 27.15
C GLN A 116 -8.86 5.27 28.58
N PRO A 117 -7.83 5.78 29.27
CA PRO A 117 -7.43 5.24 30.56
C PRO A 117 -8.61 5.37 31.53
N ALA A 118 -8.86 4.34 32.33
CA ALA A 118 -9.92 4.35 33.35
C ALA A 118 -9.87 5.60 34.26
N LEU A 119 -8.67 6.15 34.45
CA LEU A 119 -8.42 7.42 35.13
C LEU A 119 -9.18 8.61 34.52
N THR A 120 -9.30 8.74 33.20
CA THR A 120 -10.06 9.85 32.59
C THR A 120 -11.56 9.76 32.86
N THR A 121 -12.12 8.54 32.90
CA THR A 121 -13.54 8.33 33.25
C THR A 121 -13.78 8.63 34.73
N LEU A 122 -12.89 8.17 35.60
CA LEU A 122 -13.01 8.35 37.05
C LEU A 122 -12.83 9.83 37.45
N VAL A 123 -11.95 10.57 36.77
CA VAL A 123 -11.80 12.02 36.96
C VAL A 123 -13.04 12.78 36.49
N MET A 124 -13.65 12.39 35.36
CA MET A 124 -14.90 13.01 34.91
C MET A 124 -16.05 12.77 35.89
N GLU A 125 -16.22 11.54 36.38
CA GLU A 125 -17.24 11.21 37.38
C GLU A 125 -17.02 12.00 38.68
N LEU A 126 -15.77 12.12 39.14
CA LEU A 126 -15.46 12.90 40.34
C LEU A 126 -15.79 14.40 40.16
N VAL A 127 -15.47 14.99 39.00
CA VAL A 127 -15.79 16.39 38.71
C VAL A 127 -17.31 16.62 38.74
N THR A 128 -18.10 15.69 38.19
CA THR A 128 -19.57 15.80 38.24
C THR A 128 -20.11 15.73 39.67
N GLN A 129 -19.56 14.86 40.51
CA GLN A 129 -19.96 14.76 41.93
C GLN A 129 -19.61 16.04 42.69
N VAL A 130 -18.44 16.62 42.47
CA VAL A 130 -18.03 17.88 43.12
C VAL A 130 -18.93 19.05 42.71
N GLN A 131 -19.29 19.15 41.43
CA GLN A 131 -20.20 20.18 40.95
C GLN A 131 -21.60 20.04 41.57
N GLN A 132 -22.12 18.82 41.66
CA GLN A 132 -23.41 18.57 42.28
C GLN A 132 -23.41 18.95 43.77
N LEU A 133 -22.38 18.55 44.52
CA LEU A 133 -22.22 18.95 45.92
C LEU A 133 -22.09 20.47 46.11
N GLN A 134 -21.43 21.17 45.18
CA GLN A 134 -21.38 22.65 45.22
C GLN A 134 -22.77 23.27 45.04
N THR A 135 -23.57 22.78 44.10
CA THR A 135 -24.93 23.27 43.89
C THR A 135 -25.85 23.01 45.09
N GLU A 136 -25.70 21.85 45.75
CA GLU A 136 -26.43 21.52 46.97
C GLU A 136 -26.02 22.42 48.15
N MET A 137 -24.73 22.72 48.31
CA MET A 137 -24.29 23.66 49.33
C MET A 137 -24.81 25.08 49.09
N GLU A 138 -24.85 25.54 47.84
CA GLU A 138 -25.40 26.85 47.52
C GLU A 138 -26.91 26.93 47.78
N SER A 139 -27.66 25.88 47.46
CA SER A 139 -29.10 25.82 47.72
C SER A 139 -29.39 25.82 49.22
N LEU A 140 -28.65 25.03 50.01
CA LEU A 140 -28.76 25.01 51.48
C LEU A 140 -28.40 26.36 52.09
N LYS A 141 -27.33 27.02 51.62
CA LYS A 141 -26.98 28.38 52.09
C LYS A 141 -28.10 29.38 51.80
N ARG A 142 -28.76 29.31 50.64
CA ARG A 142 -29.91 30.17 50.32
C ARG A 142 -31.09 29.91 51.23
N GLN A 143 -31.44 28.64 51.46
CA GLN A 143 -32.52 28.25 52.38
C GLN A 143 -32.26 28.72 53.81
N LEU A 144 -31.03 28.56 54.30
CA LEU A 144 -30.64 28.98 55.64
C LEU A 144 -30.68 30.51 55.80
N LYS A 145 -30.25 31.25 54.77
CA LYS A 145 -30.39 32.71 54.72
C LYS A 145 -31.86 33.14 54.75
N THR A 146 -32.74 32.49 53.98
CA THR A 146 -34.17 32.81 54.01
C THR A 146 -34.82 32.50 55.35
N GLN A 147 -34.44 31.40 56.00
CA GLN A 147 -34.93 31.01 57.33
C GLN A 147 -34.52 32.04 58.40
N LEU A 148 -33.25 32.46 58.40
CA LEU A 148 -32.74 33.51 59.30
C LEU A 148 -33.45 34.85 59.09
N SER A 149 -33.71 35.24 57.83
CA SER A 149 -34.46 36.47 57.53
C SER A 149 -35.95 36.40 57.89
N THR A 150 -36.55 35.22 57.98
CA THR A 150 -37.93 35.02 58.44
C THR A 150 -38.08 34.88 59.96
N SER A 151 -36.98 34.63 60.69
CA SER A 151 -36.98 34.51 62.16
C SER A 151 -36.69 35.83 62.90
N GLU A 152 -36.43 36.93 62.18
CA GLU A 152 -36.23 38.27 62.75
C GLU A 152 -37.48 39.20 62.64
N LEU A 153 -38.67 38.62 62.50
CA LEU A 153 -39.99 39.28 62.58
C LEU A 153 -40.80 38.70 63.74
#